data_AF-A0A4Q5VKG6-F1
#
_entry.id   AF-A0A4Q5VKG6-F1
#
_cell.length_a   1.000
_cell.length_b   1.000
_cell.length_c   1.000
_cell.angle_alpha   90.00
_cell.angle_beta   90.00
_cell.angle_gamma   90.00
#
_symmetry.space_group_name_H-M   'P 1'
#
loop_
_entity.id
_entity.type
_entity.pdbx_description
1 polymer ?
#
loop_
_entity_poly.entity_id
_entity_poly.type
_entity_poly.pdbx_seq_one_letter_code
_entity_poly.pdbx_strand_id
1 'polypeptide(L)'
;MNAFTLQEELTETLFEAYPEAKVYSQAEPLIDGIMYNYQGEKLILQFNDSSFEFLLIDNHIVKYYNIFPISTPDDFNYYLLFVLQQLSLTGSDFDVILSGDIDKESLLYK
;
A
#
# COMPACT_ATOMS: atom_id res chain seq x y z
N MET A 1 -2.03 14.12 -6.35
CA MET A 1 -1.02 14.77 -5.47
C MET A 1 -0.89 13.90 -4.25
N ASN A 2 0.24 13.20 -4.11
CA ASN A 2 0.55 12.44 -2.89
C ASN A 2 0.98 13.46 -1.83
N ALA A 3 0.37 13.45 -0.65
CA ALA A 3 0.72 14.35 0.44
C ALA A 3 1.16 13.48 1.62
N PHE A 4 2.44 13.56 1.97
CA PHE A 4 3.02 12.90 3.13
C PHE A 4 3.68 13.92 4.05
N THR A 5 3.76 13.60 5.33
CA THR A 5 4.38 14.46 6.33
C THR A 5 5.51 13.68 7.00
N LEU A 6 6.58 14.39 7.35
CA LEU A 6 7.62 13.89 8.22
C LEU A 6 7.64 14.74 9.48
N GLN A 7 8.02 14.13 10.60
CA GLN A 7 8.26 14.86 11.83
C GLN A 7 9.42 15.83 11.63
N GLU A 8 9.25 17.07 12.10
CA GLU A 8 10.18 18.19 11.87
C GLU A 8 11.59 17.85 12.38
N GLU A 9 11.70 17.36 13.62
CA GLU A 9 12.98 16.97 14.24
C GLU A 9 13.74 15.88 13.47
N LEU A 10 13.01 14.89 12.91
CA LEU A 10 13.60 13.86 12.07
C LEU A 10 14.09 14.43 10.74
N THR A 11 13.32 15.36 10.18
CA THR A 11 13.62 16.01 8.90
C THR A 11 14.89 16.85 9.01
N GLU A 12 14.99 17.65 10.06
CA GLU A 12 16.17 18.47 10.36
C GLU A 12 17.41 17.60 10.52
N THR A 13 17.35 16.58 11.38
CA THR A 13 18.47 15.66 11.62
C THR A 13 18.92 14.95 10.33
N LEU A 14 17.97 14.54 9.48
CA LEU A 14 18.28 13.85 8.22
C LEU A 14 19.03 14.76 7.24
N PHE A 15 18.57 16.00 7.06
CA PHE A 15 19.18 16.94 6.11
C PHE A 15 20.48 17.56 6.64
N GLU A 16 20.67 17.63 7.95
CA GLU A 16 21.98 17.93 8.54
C GLU A 16 23.01 16.85 8.20
N ALA A 17 22.64 15.58 8.35
CA ALA A 17 23.53 14.46 8.04
C ALA A 17 23.74 14.27 6.51
N TYR A 18 22.70 14.49 5.71
CA TYR A 18 22.68 14.27 4.27
C TYR A 18 21.99 15.42 3.52
N PRO A 19 22.72 16.51 3.21
CA PRO A 19 22.14 17.73 2.63
C PRO A 19 21.45 17.55 1.26
N GLU A 20 21.87 16.55 0.48
CA GLU A 20 21.30 16.24 -0.84
C GLU A 20 20.35 15.04 -0.83
N ALA A 21 19.92 14.58 0.35
CA ALA A 21 18.99 13.47 0.46
C ALA A 21 17.68 13.78 -0.30
N LYS A 22 17.13 12.76 -0.95
CA LYS A 22 15.78 12.82 -1.51
C LYS A 22 14.88 11.95 -0.65
N VAL A 23 13.81 12.55 -0.15
CA VAL A 23 12.82 11.87 0.66
C VAL A 23 11.63 11.53 -0.23
N TYR A 24 11.20 10.28 -0.15
CA TYR A 24 10.06 9.74 -0.87
C TYR A 24 9.06 9.18 0.13
N SER A 25 7.78 9.27 -0.17
CA SER A 25 6.75 8.52 0.56
C SER A 25 6.94 7.03 0.30
N GLN A 26 6.61 6.16 1.26
CA GLN A 26 6.59 4.71 1.05
C GLN A 26 5.74 4.29 -0.17
N ALA A 27 4.69 5.05 -0.48
CA ALA A 27 3.81 4.79 -1.62
C ALA A 27 4.53 4.87 -2.98
N GLU A 28 5.49 5.80 -3.13
CA GLU A 28 6.13 6.10 -4.41
C GLU A 28 6.94 4.92 -4.97
N PRO A 29 7.92 4.33 -4.24
CA PRO A 29 8.65 3.17 -4.74
C PRO A 29 7.75 1.94 -4.92
N LEU A 30 6.70 1.78 -4.12
CA LEU A 30 5.71 0.71 -4.31
C LEU A 30 5.00 0.88 -5.65
N ILE A 31 4.46 2.07 -5.92
CA ILE A 31 3.73 2.37 -7.16
C ILE A 31 4.65 2.20 -8.38
N ASP A 32 5.87 2.75 -8.33
CA ASP A 32 6.83 2.63 -9.43
C ASP A 32 7.21 1.18 -9.71
N GLY A 33 7.43 0.38 -8.64
CA GLY A 33 7.70 -1.04 -8.75
C GLY A 33 6.55 -1.80 -9.40
N ILE A 34 5.30 -1.49 -9.03
CA ILE A 34 4.12 -2.14 -9.60
C ILE A 34 3.92 -1.74 -11.07
N MET A 35 4.05 -0.46 -11.40
CA MET A 35 3.96 0.04 -12.78
C MET A 35 4.99 -0.60 -13.70
N TYR A 36 6.20 -0.87 -13.19
CA TYR A 36 7.23 -1.51 -13.99
C TYR A 36 6.94 -2.99 -14.27
N ASN A 37 6.40 -3.71 -13.29
CA ASN A 37 6.30 -5.18 -13.34
C ASN A 37 4.94 -5.70 -13.84
N TYR A 38 3.88 -4.90 -13.77
CA TYR A 38 2.52 -5.36 -14.05
C TYR A 38 1.78 -4.47 -15.05
N GLN A 39 0.83 -5.07 -15.77
CA GLN A 39 -0.02 -4.39 -16.75
C GLN A 39 -1.49 -4.72 -16.46
N GLY A 40 -2.39 -3.84 -16.92
CA GLY A 40 -3.83 -3.94 -16.69
C GLY A 40 -4.24 -3.57 -15.26
N GLU A 41 -5.46 -3.93 -14.89
CA GLU A 41 -5.99 -3.72 -13.55
C GLU A 41 -5.38 -4.72 -12.56
N LYS A 42 -4.90 -4.20 -11.43
CA LYS A 42 -4.28 -4.96 -10.34
C LYS A 42 -4.69 -4.36 -9.01
N LEU A 43 -5.06 -5.24 -8.08
CA LEU A 43 -5.14 -4.93 -6.66
C LEU A 43 -3.89 -5.43 -5.97
N ILE A 44 -3.19 -4.54 -5.28
CA ILE A 44 -2.01 -4.86 -4.49
C ILE A 44 -2.34 -4.63 -3.03
N LEU A 45 -2.10 -5.66 -2.22
CA LEU A 45 -2.15 -5.61 -0.76
C LEU A 45 -0.73 -5.78 -0.23
N GLN A 46 -0.13 -4.67 0.22
CA GLN A 46 1.21 -4.65 0.80
C GLN A 46 1.09 -4.69 2.33
N PHE A 47 1.53 -5.77 2.95
CA PHE A 47 1.48 -5.97 4.40
C PHE A 47 2.74 -5.43 5.07
N ASN A 48 2.54 -4.69 6.15
CA ASN A 48 3.56 -4.19 7.06
C ASN A 48 3.22 -4.68 8.49
N ASP A 49 4.14 -4.52 9.44
CA ASP A 49 4.03 -5.07 10.81
C ASP A 49 2.67 -4.81 11.51
N SER A 50 2.07 -3.63 11.32
CA SER A 50 0.83 -3.23 11.97
C SER A 50 -0.15 -2.51 11.04
N SER A 51 0.01 -2.68 9.73
CA SER A 51 -0.82 -2.03 8.73
C SER A 51 -0.77 -2.77 7.40
N PHE A 52 -1.70 -2.45 6.51
CA PHE A 52 -1.56 -2.81 5.11
C PHE A 52 -1.87 -1.62 4.21
N GLU A 53 -1.23 -1.61 3.05
CA GLU A 53 -1.50 -0.66 1.98
C GLU A 53 -2.40 -1.35 0.95
N PHE A 54 -3.50 -0.69 0.61
CA PHE A 54 -4.39 -1.10 -0.47
C PHE A 54 -4.12 -0.21 -1.66
N LEU A 55 -3.64 -0.79 -2.77
CA LEU A 55 -3.38 -0.09 -4.02
C LEU A 55 -4.19 -0.72 -5.15
N LEU A 56 -5.15 0.01 -5.70
CA LEU A 56 -5.78 -0.32 -6.98
C LEU A 56 -5.12 0.52 -8.07
N ILE A 57 -4.54 -0.15 -9.05
CA ILE A 57 -3.94 0.46 -10.24
C ILE A 57 -4.57 -0.15 -11.48
N ASP A 58 -4.80 0.67 -12.49
CA ASP A 58 -5.27 0.23 -13.79
C ASP A 58 -4.55 1.03 -14.87
N ASN A 59 -3.85 0.31 -15.76
CA ASN A 59 -3.09 0.88 -16.88
C ASN A 59 -2.16 2.03 -16.46
N HIS A 60 -1.34 1.80 -15.43
CA HIS A 60 -0.40 2.78 -14.86
C HIS A 60 -1.08 4.04 -14.27
N ILE A 61 -2.36 3.96 -13.96
CA ILE A 61 -3.09 5.02 -13.25
C ILE A 61 -3.53 4.46 -11.91
N VAL A 62 -3.03 5.06 -10.83
CA VAL A 62 -3.49 4.78 -9.47
C VAL A 62 -4.94 5.22 -9.35
N LYS A 63 -5.85 4.27 -9.13
CA LYS A 63 -7.28 4.50 -8.94
C LYS A 63 -7.61 4.71 -7.47
N TYR A 64 -6.94 3.97 -6.60
CA TYR A 64 -7.12 4.06 -5.16
C TYR A 64 -5.82 3.69 -4.45
N TYR A 65 -5.46 4.45 -3.42
CA TYR A 65 -4.36 4.12 -2.52
C TYR A 65 -4.74 4.56 -1.11
N ASN A 66 -4.62 3.66 -0.14
CA ASN A 66 -4.78 4.00 1.26
C ASN A 66 -4.04 3.01 2.17
N ILE A 67 -3.69 3.45 3.36
CA ILE A 67 -3.04 2.62 4.39
C ILE A 67 -4.01 2.44 5.54
N PHE A 68 -4.21 1.20 5.97
CA PHE A 68 -5.11 0.85 7.06
C PHE A 68 -4.33 0.17 8.19
N PRO A 69 -4.58 0.54 9.46
CA PRO A 69 -3.99 -0.15 10.60
C PRO A 69 -4.56 -1.58 10.74
N ILE A 70 -3.74 -2.51 11.21
CA ILE A 70 -4.15 -3.88 11.54
C ILE A 70 -3.78 -4.14 13.00
N SER A 71 -4.77 -4.41 13.85
CA SER A 71 -4.54 -4.95 15.19
C SER A 71 -4.94 -6.43 15.29
N THR A 72 -5.91 -6.85 14.48
CA THR A 72 -6.43 -8.21 14.40
C THR A 72 -6.71 -8.62 12.95
N PRO A 73 -6.79 -9.92 12.64
CA PRO A 73 -7.23 -10.39 11.32
C PRO A 73 -8.62 -9.91 10.93
N ASP A 74 -9.51 -9.72 11.91
CA ASP A 74 -10.86 -9.19 11.67
C ASP A 74 -10.84 -7.73 11.20
N ASP A 75 -9.90 -6.91 11.70
CA ASP A 75 -9.71 -5.53 11.21
C ASP A 75 -9.33 -5.53 9.73
N PHE A 76 -8.38 -6.39 9.35
CA PHE A 76 -7.98 -6.54 7.96
C PHE A 76 -9.16 -6.92 7.06
N ASN A 77 -9.89 -7.97 7.43
CA ASN A 77 -11.06 -8.42 6.68
C ASN A 77 -12.13 -7.33 6.57
N TYR A 78 -12.37 -6.59 7.65
CA TYR A 78 -13.29 -5.47 7.66
C TYR A 78 -12.88 -4.38 6.66
N TYR A 79 -11.64 -3.90 6.72
CA TYR A 79 -11.16 -2.85 5.82
C TYR A 79 -11.11 -3.31 4.37
N LEU A 80 -10.66 -4.55 4.11
CA LEU A 80 -10.64 -5.13 2.77
C LEU A 80 -12.05 -5.14 2.15
N LEU A 81 -13.03 -5.71 2.85
CA LEU A 81 -14.41 -5.79 2.36
C LEU A 81 -15.04 -4.41 2.21
N PHE A 82 -14.77 -3.50 3.15
CA PHE A 82 -15.24 -2.12 3.08
C PHE A 82 -14.76 -1.41 1.81
N VAL A 83 -13.48 -1.51 1.48
CA VAL A 83 -12.92 -0.86 0.28
C VAL A 83 -13.43 -1.51 -1.00
N LEU A 84 -13.50 -2.84 -1.05
CA LEU A 84 -14.06 -3.56 -2.20
C LEU A 84 -15.51 -3.11 -2.46
N GLN A 85 -16.33 -3.00 -1.42
CA GLN A 85 -17.70 -2.50 -1.54
C GLN A 85 -17.74 -1.03 -1.99
N GLN A 86 -16.90 -0.17 -1.40
CA GLN A 86 -16.84 1.25 -1.76
C GLN A 86 -16.49 1.44 -3.25
N LEU A 87 -15.59 0.61 -3.78
CA LEU A 87 -15.13 0.67 -5.17
C LEU A 87 -16.02 -0.15 -6.12
N SER A 88 -17.07 -0.80 -5.62
CA SER A 88 -17.95 -1.70 -6.40
C SER A 88 -17.17 -2.80 -7.13
N LEU A 89 -16.08 -3.27 -6.53
CA LEU A 89 -15.20 -4.31 -7.05
C LEU A 89 -15.76 -5.69 -6.70
N THR A 90 -15.87 -6.59 -7.70
CA THR A 90 -16.23 -7.99 -7.46
C THR A 90 -15.00 -8.87 -7.62
N GLY A 91 -14.89 -9.95 -6.83
CA GLY A 91 -13.66 -10.75 -6.71
C GLY A 91 -13.18 -11.47 -7.99
N SER A 92 -13.88 -11.31 -9.12
CA SER A 92 -13.49 -11.84 -10.43
C SER A 92 -12.84 -10.80 -11.35
N ASP A 93 -12.79 -9.53 -10.97
CA ASP A 93 -12.54 -8.44 -11.91
C ASP A 93 -11.04 -8.13 -12.10
N PHE A 94 -10.18 -8.55 -11.17
CA PHE A 94 -8.74 -8.20 -11.18
C PHE A 94 -7.89 -9.24 -10.44
N ASP A 95 -6.60 -9.29 -10.80
CA ASP A 95 -5.62 -10.10 -10.07
C ASP A 95 -5.24 -9.41 -8.76
N VAL A 96 -5.23 -10.19 -7.67
CA VAL A 96 -4.77 -9.75 -6.36
C VAL A 96 -3.32 -10.17 -6.15
N ILE A 97 -2.47 -9.20 -5.82
CA ILE A 97 -1.06 -9.39 -5.49
C ILE A 97 -0.89 -9.14 -3.99
N LEU A 98 -0.42 -10.14 -3.26
CA LEU A 98 -0.03 -10.02 -1.86
C LEU A 98 1.49 -9.86 -1.78
N SER A 99 1.97 -8.92 -0.96
CA SER A 99 3.39 -8.60 -0.81
C SER A 99 3.68 -8.08 0.59
N GLY A 100 4.96 -8.01 0.99
CA GLY A 100 5.37 -7.56 2.31
C GLY A 100 5.40 -8.68 3.35
N ASP A 101 5.11 -8.34 4.61
CA ASP A 101 5.15 -9.28 5.74
C ASP A 101 3.89 -10.17 5.79
N ILE A 102 3.82 -11.10 4.84
CA ILE A 102 2.75 -12.09 4.75
C ILE A 102 3.30 -13.43 4.25
N ASP A 103 2.85 -14.51 4.88
CA ASP A 103 3.13 -15.87 4.48
C ASP A 103 1.84 -16.69 4.37
N LYS A 104 1.96 -17.92 3.83
CA LYS A 104 0.82 -18.82 3.60
C LYS A 104 0.20 -19.37 4.88
N GLU A 105 0.90 -19.29 6.00
CA GLU A 105 0.43 -19.74 7.31
C GLU A 105 -0.28 -18.64 8.10
N SER A 106 -0.07 -17.37 7.71
CA SER A 106 -0.70 -16.20 8.30
C SER A 106 -2.22 -16.27 8.29
N LEU A 107 -2.83 -15.80 9.38
CA LEU A 107 -4.27 -15.59 9.48
C LEU A 107 -4.78 -14.50 8.51
N LEU A 108 -3.88 -13.67 7.99
CA LEU A 108 -4.20 -12.67 6.95
C LEU A 108 -4.24 -13.28 5.54
N TYR A 109 -3.69 -14.48 5.36
CA TYR A 109 -3.69 -15.22 4.09
C TYR A 109 -4.81 -16.28 4.01
N LYS A 110 -5.16 -16.86 5.15
CA LYS A 110 -6.14 -17.96 5.28
C LYS A 110 -7.58 -17.46 5.28
#